data_AF-A0A7W2LY68-F1
#
_entry.id   AF-A0A7W2LY68-F1
#
_cell.length_a   1.000
_cell.length_b   1.000
_cell.length_c   1.000
_cell.angle_alpha   90.00
_cell.angle_beta   90.00
_cell.angle_gamma   90.00
#
_symmetry.space_group_name_H-M   'P 1'
#
loop_
_entity.id
_entity.type
_entity.pdbx_description
1 polymer ?
#
loop_
_entity_poly.entity_id
_entity_poly.type
_entity_poly.pdbx_seq_one_letter_code
_entity_poly.pdbx_strand_id
1 'polypeptide(L)'
;MDLMNFNDVVDNALLAFYESFPTPINIDPKTVGLSQEEPNRSDIRRPSYSAEWHKLADDVNHAITWLHNEGYLHGTESNMRFTLSAKGLILLQQMKGVVIPRMLRD
;
A
#
# COMPACT_ATOMS: atom_id res chain seq x y z
N MET A 1 -7.60 14.91 1.68
CA MET A 1 -6.64 14.55 0.63
C MET A 1 -7.15 15.09 -0.71
N ASP A 2 -6.29 15.76 -1.48
CA ASP A 2 -6.63 16.20 -2.84
C ASP A 2 -6.42 15.05 -3.85
N LEU A 3 -7.16 15.06 -4.97
CA LEU A 3 -7.23 13.94 -5.91
C LEU A 3 -5.87 13.52 -6.50
N MET A 4 -4.97 14.47 -6.75
CA MET A 4 -3.62 14.16 -7.26
C MET A 4 -2.81 13.35 -6.24
N ASN A 5 -2.86 13.73 -4.96
CA ASN A 5 -2.18 12.99 -3.89
C ASN A 5 -2.78 11.59 -3.69
N PHE A 6 -4.10 11.43 -3.89
CA PHE A 6 -4.74 10.11 -3.81
C PHE A 6 -4.23 9.15 -4.88
N ASN A 7 -4.16 9.62 -6.13
CA ASN A 7 -3.69 8.79 -7.24
C ASN A 7 -2.23 8.37 -7.05
N ASP A 8 -1.37 9.28 -6.60
CA ASP A 8 0.04 8.96 -6.34
C ASP A 8 0.21 7.91 -5.24
N VAL A 9 -0.59 8.03 -4.16
CA VAL A 9 -0.61 7.03 -3.08
C VAL A 9 -1.09 5.67 -3.58
N VAL A 10 -2.14 5.64 -4.40
CA VAL A 10 -2.66 4.40 -5.00
C VAL A 10 -1.62 3.74 -5.90
N ASP A 11 -0.99 4.50 -6.80
CA ASP A 11 0.06 4.01 -7.69
C ASP A 11 1.21 3.37 -6.90
N ASN A 12 1.74 4.09 -5.90
CA ASN A 12 2.86 3.62 -5.10
C ASN A 12 2.46 2.42 -4.22
N ALA A 13 1.25 2.39 -3.68
CA ALA A 13 0.76 1.26 -2.91
C ALA A 13 0.64 0.00 -3.78
N LEU A 14 0.06 0.11 -4.97
CA LEU A 14 -0.06 -1.01 -5.91
C LEU A 14 1.31 -1.57 -6.32
N LEU A 15 2.29 -0.69 -6.58
CA LEU A 15 3.66 -1.09 -6.87
C LEU A 15 4.30 -1.83 -5.69
N ALA A 16 4.17 -1.32 -4.47
CA ALA A 16 4.71 -1.97 -3.28
C ALA A 16 4.10 -3.37 -3.04
N PHE A 17 2.78 -3.51 -3.25
CA PHE A 17 2.13 -4.83 -3.18
C PHE A 17 2.58 -5.77 -4.32
N TYR A 18 2.88 -5.24 -5.51
CA TYR A 18 3.42 -6.04 -6.62
C TYR A 18 4.82 -6.56 -6.33
N GLU A 19 5.71 -5.71 -5.83
CA GLU A 19 7.08 -6.08 -5.48
C GLU A 19 7.14 -7.14 -4.38
N SER A 20 6.15 -7.14 -3.48
CA SER A 20 6.05 -8.12 -2.41
C SER A 20 5.20 -9.34 -2.74
N PHE A 21 4.53 -9.37 -3.91
CA PHE A 21 3.63 -10.44 -4.28
C PHE A 21 4.35 -11.81 -4.33
N PRO A 22 3.77 -12.89 -3.78
CA PRO A 22 2.42 -13.00 -3.19
C PRO A 22 2.34 -12.69 -1.69
N THR A 23 3.43 -12.25 -1.06
CA THR A 23 3.53 -12.05 0.39
C THR A 23 2.66 -10.89 0.87
N PRO A 24 1.74 -11.10 1.83
CA PRO A 24 0.98 -10.02 2.41
C PRO A 24 1.84 -9.08 3.24
N ILE A 25 1.76 -7.78 2.93
CA ILE A 25 2.53 -6.71 3.60
C ILE A 25 1.62 -5.66 4.21
N ASN A 26 2.17 -4.92 5.16
CA ASN A 26 1.61 -3.64 5.60
C ASN A 26 2.25 -2.53 4.79
N ILE A 27 1.45 -1.56 4.39
CA ILE A 27 1.91 -0.36 3.70
C ILE A 27 1.82 0.81 4.68
N ASP A 28 2.86 1.62 4.72
CA ASP A 28 2.94 2.83 5.53
C ASP A 28 3.44 4.03 4.68
N PRO A 29 3.43 5.27 5.20
CA PRO A 29 3.91 6.44 4.46
C PRO A 29 5.31 6.32 3.89
N LYS A 30 6.18 5.54 4.53
CA LYS A 30 7.54 5.32 4.06
C LYS A 30 7.54 4.40 2.83
N THR A 31 6.76 3.34 2.89
CA THR A 31 6.63 2.34 1.83
C THR A 31 6.08 2.95 0.54
N VAL A 32 5.16 3.91 0.64
CA VAL A 32 4.63 4.65 -0.54
C VAL A 32 5.42 5.90 -0.90
N GLY A 33 6.58 6.14 -0.27
CA GLY A 33 7.45 7.27 -0.59
C GLY A 33 6.96 8.65 -0.13
N LEU A 34 5.95 8.72 0.73
CA LEU A 34 5.43 9.98 1.29
C LEU A 34 6.25 10.52 2.46
N SER A 35 7.04 9.68 3.13
CA SER A 35 7.89 10.09 4.25
C SER A 35 9.20 9.32 4.27
N GLN A 36 10.26 9.95 4.77
CA GLN A 36 11.54 9.29 5.10
C GLN A 36 11.75 9.22 6.62
N GLU A 37 10.71 9.52 7.39
CA GLU A 37 10.80 9.54 8.85
C GLU A 37 11.10 8.13 9.39
N GLU A 38 12.09 8.06 10.27
CA GLU A 38 12.38 6.88 11.07
C GLU A 38 11.72 7.01 12.44
N PRO A 39 11.22 5.92 13.02
CA PRO A 39 10.58 5.98 14.33
C PRO A 39 11.55 6.49 15.39
N ASN A 40 11.08 7.44 16.21
CA ASN A 40 11.80 7.83 17.41
C ASN A 40 11.81 6.65 18.38
N ARG A 41 13.01 6.16 18.69
CA ARG A 41 13.26 5.01 19.59
C ARG A 41 13.50 5.43 21.04
N SER A 42 13.21 6.68 21.40
CA SER A 42 13.40 7.18 22.77
C SER A 42 12.59 6.42 23.81
N ASP A 43 11.51 5.75 23.42
CA ASP A 43 10.69 4.94 24.31
C ASP A 43 10.69 3.47 23.84
N ILE A 44 11.24 2.58 24.68
CA ILE A 44 11.60 1.18 24.36
C ILE A 44 10.37 0.34 23.96
N ARG A 45 9.15 0.85 24.18
CA ARG A 45 7.92 0.06 24.05
C ARG A 45 7.16 0.28 22.75
N ARG A 46 7.27 1.44 22.09
CA ARG A 46 6.58 1.69 20.81
C ARG A 46 7.36 2.69 19.95
N PRO A 47 7.55 2.39 18.65
CA PRO A 47 8.01 3.42 17.71
C PRO A 47 7.04 4.60 17.73
N SER A 48 7.56 5.79 18.02
CA SER A 48 6.78 7.03 17.96
C SER A 48 7.13 7.77 16.68
N TYR A 49 6.10 8.27 15.99
CA TYR A 49 6.27 9.12 14.81
C TYR A 49 5.70 10.52 15.08
N SER A 50 5.99 11.45 14.20
CA SER A 50 5.47 12.80 14.21
C SER A 50 3.96 12.82 13.92
N ALA A 51 3.29 13.91 14.31
CA ALA A 51 1.89 14.11 13.95
C ALA A 51 1.66 14.18 12.44
N GLU A 52 2.66 14.66 11.69
CA GLU A 52 2.63 14.71 10.22
C GLU A 52 2.66 13.30 9.63
N TRP A 53 3.54 12.42 10.13
CA TRP A 53 3.58 11.03 9.72
C TRP A 53 2.25 10.32 9.96
N HIS A 54 1.62 10.55 11.13
CA HIS A 54 0.31 9.96 11.42
C HIS A 54 -0.77 10.42 10.45
N LYS A 55 -0.78 11.71 10.08
CA LYS A 55 -1.70 12.22 9.06
C LYS A 55 -1.47 11.56 7.70
N LEU A 56 -0.20 11.39 7.29
CA LEU A 56 0.13 10.66 6.06
C LEU A 56 -0.29 9.18 6.15
N ALA A 57 -0.17 8.57 7.33
CA ALA A 57 -0.59 7.18 7.55
C ALA A 57 -2.10 7.02 7.42
N ASP A 58 -2.89 7.97 7.92
CA ASP A 58 -4.35 7.97 7.73
C ASP A 58 -4.72 8.09 6.26
N ASP A 59 -4.03 8.97 5.53
CA ASP A 59 -4.17 9.15 4.09
C ASP A 59 -3.85 7.85 3.31
N VAL A 60 -2.74 7.17 3.67
CA VAL A 60 -2.37 5.86 3.12
C VAL A 60 -3.40 4.79 3.44
N ASN A 61 -3.88 4.73 4.68
CA ASN A 61 -4.90 3.78 5.12
C ASN A 61 -6.20 3.95 4.33
N HIS A 62 -6.65 5.20 4.11
CA HIS A 62 -7.84 5.45 3.28
C HIS A 62 -7.68 4.92 1.86
N ALA A 63 -6.52 5.11 1.23
CA ALA A 63 -6.24 4.59 -0.11
C ALA A 63 -6.22 3.04 -0.14
N ILE A 64 -5.60 2.40 0.85
CA ILE A 64 -5.56 0.93 0.96
C ILE A 64 -6.96 0.36 1.19
N THR A 65 -7.74 0.95 2.10
CA THR A 65 -9.13 0.54 2.35
C THR A 65 -9.98 0.69 1.10
N TRP A 66 -9.81 1.78 0.34
CA TRP A 66 -10.48 1.94 -0.95
C TRP A 66 -10.07 0.84 -1.94
N LEU A 67 -8.76 0.57 -2.10
CA LEU A 67 -8.26 -0.48 -2.99
C LEU A 67 -8.80 -1.87 -2.61
N HIS A 68 -8.89 -2.16 -1.31
CA HIS A 68 -9.46 -3.39 -0.77
C HIS A 68 -10.95 -3.50 -1.09
N ASN A 69 -11.73 -2.45 -0.81
CA ASN A 69 -13.18 -2.43 -1.06
C ASN A 69 -13.52 -2.54 -2.56
N GLU A 70 -12.68 -1.98 -3.42
CA GLU A 70 -12.80 -2.12 -4.88
C GLU A 70 -12.31 -3.49 -5.39
N GLY A 71 -11.80 -4.35 -4.51
CA GLY A 71 -11.37 -5.71 -4.83
C GLY A 71 -10.02 -5.80 -5.53
N TYR A 72 -9.19 -4.75 -5.51
CA TYR A 72 -7.82 -4.79 -6.03
C TYR A 72 -6.84 -5.49 -5.09
N LEU A 73 -7.20 -5.59 -3.81
CA LEU A 73 -6.41 -6.25 -2.77
C LEU A 73 -7.20 -7.40 -2.13
N HIS A 74 -6.48 -8.40 -1.63
CA HIS A 74 -7.02 -9.50 -0.84
C HIS A 74 -6.31 -9.55 0.52
N GLY A 75 -7.05 -9.65 1.62
CA GLY A 75 -6.49 -9.66 2.96
C GLY A 75 -7.51 -9.36 4.04
N THR A 76 -7.04 -8.98 5.22
CA THR A 76 -7.89 -8.66 6.37
C THR A 76 -7.55 -7.29 6.92
N GLU A 77 -8.57 -6.48 7.18
CA GLU A 77 -8.38 -5.16 7.80
C GLU A 77 -7.86 -5.25 9.25
N SER A 78 -8.12 -6.35 9.96
CA SER A 78 -7.73 -6.51 11.36
C SER A 78 -6.23 -6.41 11.63
N ASN A 79 -5.39 -6.68 10.62
CA ASN A 79 -3.93 -6.52 10.69
C ASN A 79 -3.35 -5.64 9.58
N MET A 80 -4.20 -5.07 8.73
CA MET A 80 -3.84 -4.29 7.53
C MET A 80 -2.85 -4.99 6.59
N ARG A 81 -2.83 -6.33 6.60
CA ARG A 81 -1.99 -7.12 5.69
C ARG A 81 -2.78 -7.51 4.46
N PHE A 82 -2.32 -7.03 3.32
CA PHE A 82 -2.95 -7.30 2.04
C PHE A 82 -1.93 -7.80 1.01
N THR A 83 -2.44 -8.53 0.01
CA THR A 83 -1.74 -8.92 -1.21
C THR A 83 -2.56 -8.48 -2.42
N LEU A 84 -1.96 -8.41 -3.62
CA LEU A 84 -2.71 -8.09 -4.83
C LEU A 84 -3.74 -9.19 -5.15
N SER A 85 -4.94 -8.78 -5.54
CA SER A 85 -5.89 -9.67 -6.19
C SER A 85 -5.56 -9.83 -7.68
N ALA A 86 -6.25 -10.75 -8.36
CA ALA A 86 -6.18 -10.84 -9.83
C ALA A 86 -6.59 -9.53 -10.51
N LYS A 87 -7.61 -8.83 -9.98
CA LYS A 87 -8.05 -7.52 -10.48
C LYS A 87 -6.94 -6.46 -10.32
N GLY A 88 -6.26 -6.45 -9.17
CA GLY A 88 -5.12 -5.55 -8.91
C GLY A 88 -3.93 -5.81 -9.84
N LEU A 89 -3.62 -7.09 -10.09
CA LEU A 89 -2.56 -7.46 -11.03
C LEU A 89 -2.88 -7.01 -12.46
N ILE A 90 -4.12 -7.21 -12.94
CA ILE A 90 -4.57 -6.77 -14.28
C ILE A 90 -4.46 -5.24 -14.42
N LEU A 91 -4.90 -4.50 -13.40
CA LEU A 91 -4.81 -3.04 -13.38
C LEU A 91 -3.35 -2.56 -13.56
N LEU A 92 -2.41 -3.18 -12.84
CA LEU A 92 -0.99 -2.86 -12.95
C LEU A 92 -0.42 -3.14 -14.35
N GLN A 93 -0.89 -4.20 -15.03
CA GLN A 93 -0.49 -4.44 -16.42
C GLN A 93 -0.91 -3.29 -17.33
N GLN A 94 -2.13 -2.79 -17.15
CA GLN A 94 -2.70 -1.72 -17.96
C GLN A 94 -2.00 -0.39 -17.70
N MET A 95 -1.66 -0.10 -16.44
CA MET A 95 -1.04 1.17 -16.05
C MET A 95 0.44 1.26 -16.41
N LYS A 96 1.20 0.16 -16.24
CA LYS A 96 2.67 0.19 -16.27
C LYS A 96 3.29 -0.78 -17.27
N GLY A 97 2.49 -1.51 -18.06
CA GLY A 97 2.99 -2.52 -18.99
C GLY A 97 3.62 -3.75 -18.31
N VAL A 98 3.26 -3.99 -17.04
CA VAL A 98 3.84 -5.04 -16.20
C VAL A 98 3.45 -6.43 -16.72
N VAL A 99 4.44 -7.31 -16.88
CA VAL A 99 4.23 -8.70 -17.32
C VAL A 99 3.85 -9.57 -16.12
N ILE A 100 2.58 -9.99 -16.03
CA ILE A 100 2.16 -10.99 -15.04
C ILE A 100 2.76 -12.35 -15.44
N PRO A 101 3.44 -13.06 -14.50
CA PRO A 101 3.90 -14.43 -14.70
C PRO A 101 2.77 -15.35 -15.15
N ARG A 102 3.04 -16.24 -16.12
CA ARG A 102 2.02 -17.14 -16.70
C ARG A 102 1.24 -17.96 -15.67
N MET A 103 1.82 -18.23 -14.49
CA MET A 103 1.20 -19.04 -13.43
C MET A 103 -0.04 -18.39 -12.77
N LEU A 104 -0.37 -17.13 -13.10
CA LEU A 104 -1.47 -16.38 -12.50
C LEU A 104 -2.59 -16.06 -13.52
N ARG A 105 -2.59 -16.70 -14.71
CA ARG A 105 -3.54 -16.43 -15.80
C ARG A 105 -4.70 -17.43 -15.90
N ASP A 106 -4.73 -18.42 -15.01
CA ASP A 106 -5.67 -19.54 -15.05
C ASP A 106 -6.78 -19.39 -13.99
#